data_AF-A0A2U8PN04-F1
#
_entry.id   AF-A0A2U8PN04-F1
#
_cell.length_a   1.000
_cell.length_b   1.000
_cell.length_c   1.000
_cell.angle_alpha   90.00
_cell.angle_beta   90.00
_cell.angle_gamma   90.00
#
_symmetry.space_group_name_H-M   'P 1'
#
loop_
_entity.id
_entity.type
_entity.pdbx_description
1 polymer ?
#
loop_
_entity_poly.entity_id
_entity_poly.type
_entity_poly.pdbx_seq_one_letter_code
_entity_poly.pdbx_strand_id
1 'polypeptide(L)'
;MTNVIQFHSKHRAREAPQEITESSTHLRAAALCASARDALCLLTGQFELAIHHARAIESRIRDIEARQQFADRIELTQRLLEIARLKILLL
;
A
#
# COMPACT_ATOMS: atom_id res chain seq x y z
N MET A 1 -12.97 13.92 55.99
CA MET A 1 -12.84 12.92 54.91
C MET A 1 -13.82 13.36 53.82
N THR A 2 -13.48 13.82 52.62
CA THR A 2 -12.25 13.84 51.82
C THR A 2 -12.37 15.07 50.91
N ASN A 3 -11.32 15.89 50.82
CA ASN A 3 -11.35 17.17 50.10
C ASN A 3 -11.41 16.95 48.59
N VAL A 4 -12.47 17.46 47.95
CA VAL A 4 -12.60 17.53 46.48
C VAL A 4 -11.64 18.61 45.99
N ILE A 5 -10.57 18.20 45.30
CA ILE A 5 -9.66 19.15 44.64
C ILE A 5 -10.34 19.62 43.36
N GLN A 6 -10.93 20.81 43.42
CA GLN A 6 -11.50 21.52 42.29
C GLN A 6 -10.37 22.26 41.57
N PHE A 7 -9.87 21.69 40.47
CA PHE A 7 -8.87 22.35 39.64
C PHE A 7 -9.53 23.43 38.77
N HIS A 8 -9.46 24.67 39.23
CA HIS A 8 -9.76 25.84 38.40
C HIS A 8 -8.52 26.20 37.55
N SER A 9 -8.48 25.78 36.29
CA SER A 9 -7.55 26.34 35.30
C SER A 9 -8.25 27.43 34.49
N LYS A 10 -8.43 28.62 35.07
CA LYS A 10 -8.63 29.85 34.28
C LYS A 10 -7.31 30.59 34.19
N HIS A 11 -6.48 30.28 33.19
CA HIS A 11 -5.63 31.31 32.60
C HIS A 11 -5.10 30.94 31.20
N ARG A 12 -5.47 31.79 30.22
CA ARG A 12 -4.90 31.98 28.87
C ARG A 12 -5.33 30.99 27.78
N ALA A 13 -6.39 31.42 27.09
CA ALA A 13 -6.47 31.26 25.65
C ALA A 13 -5.25 31.92 24.97
N ARG A 14 -4.31 31.11 24.46
CA ARG A 14 -3.46 31.44 23.31
C ARG A 14 -2.76 30.14 22.85
N GLU A 15 -3.11 29.69 21.64
CA GLU A 15 -2.36 28.72 20.81
C GLU A 15 -2.19 27.29 21.36
N ALA A 16 -3.24 26.44 21.34
CA ALA A 16 -3.11 24.97 21.28
C ALA A 16 -4.47 24.26 21.14
N PRO A 17 -5.05 24.19 19.92
CA PRO A 17 -5.82 22.98 19.57
C PRO A 17 -5.36 22.31 18.26
N GLN A 18 -4.46 22.93 17.49
CA GLN A 18 -4.07 22.42 16.17
C GLN A 18 -3.09 21.24 16.24
N GLU A 19 -2.09 21.26 17.12
CA GLU A 19 -1.03 20.23 17.16
C GLU A 19 -1.53 18.82 17.53
N ILE A 20 -2.52 18.71 18.44
CA ILE A 20 -3.09 17.40 18.84
C ILE A 20 -3.93 16.81 17.70
N THR A 21 -4.62 17.68 16.95
CA THR A 21 -5.46 17.29 15.82
C THR A 21 -4.60 16.88 14.62
N GLU A 22 -3.50 17.59 14.38
CA GLU A 22 -2.49 17.27 13.35
C GLU A 22 -1.76 15.96 13.65
N SER A 23 -1.35 15.72 14.90
CA SER A 23 -0.74 14.45 15.30
C SER A 23 -1.68 13.26 15.06
N SER A 24 -2.98 13.41 15.38
CA SER A 24 -3.98 12.37 15.10
C SER A 24 -4.24 12.13 13.61
N THR A 25 -4.20 13.17 12.76
CA THR A 25 -4.40 13.01 11.31
C THR A 25 -3.17 12.38 10.66
N HIS A 26 -1.97 12.73 11.10
CA HIS A 26 -0.73 12.09 10.66
C HIS A 26 -0.68 10.60 11.00
N LEU A 27 -1.08 10.21 12.22
CA LEU A 27 -1.15 8.81 12.62
C LEU A 27 -2.19 8.02 11.80
N ARG A 28 -3.37 8.61 11.53
CA ARG A 28 -4.38 7.98 10.67
C ARG A 28 -3.90 7.86 9.22
N ALA A 29 -3.25 8.88 8.68
CA ALA A 29 -2.67 8.85 7.34
C ALA A 29 -1.60 7.75 7.23
N ALA A 30 -0.70 7.64 8.23
CA ALA A 30 0.31 6.59 8.27
C ALA A 30 -0.31 5.18 8.35
N ALA A 31 -1.36 4.99 9.17
CA ALA A 31 -2.07 3.73 9.28
C ALA A 31 -2.78 3.34 7.95
N LEU A 32 -3.37 4.31 7.26
CA LEU A 32 -3.98 4.09 5.95
C LEU A 32 -2.92 3.75 4.88
N CYS A 33 -1.78 4.44 4.88
CA CYS A 33 -0.66 4.12 3.98
C CYS A 33 -0.13 2.72 4.23
N ALA A 34 0.03 2.30 5.50
CA ALA A 34 0.45 0.94 5.84
C ALA A 34 -0.58 -0.11 5.35
N SER A 35 -1.87 0.11 5.61
CA SER A 35 -2.92 -0.79 5.14
C SER A 35 -2.99 -0.86 3.61
N ALA A 36 -2.83 0.28 2.91
CA ALA A 36 -2.75 0.32 1.46
C ALA A 36 -1.51 -0.44 0.95
N ARG A 37 -0.36 -0.28 1.61
CA ARG A 37 0.88 -1.00 1.30
C ARG A 37 0.66 -2.51 1.41
N ASP A 38 0.06 -2.99 2.49
CA ASP A 38 -0.22 -4.41 2.72
C ASP A 38 -1.15 -4.99 1.66
N ALA A 39 -2.26 -4.29 1.35
CA ALA A 39 -3.19 -4.71 0.31
C ALA A 39 -2.53 -4.77 -1.08
N LEU A 40 -1.68 -3.78 -1.40
CA LEU A 40 -0.93 -3.77 -2.64
C LEU A 40 0.12 -4.88 -2.68
N CYS A 41 0.80 -5.19 -1.58
CA CYS A 41 1.73 -6.32 -1.48
C CYS A 41 1.02 -7.65 -1.77
N LEU A 42 -0.16 -7.88 -1.18
CA LEU A 42 -0.97 -9.06 -1.46
C LEU A 42 -1.35 -9.15 -2.94
N LEU A 43 -1.78 -8.03 -3.53
CA LEU A 43 -2.13 -7.96 -4.95
C LEU A 43 -0.93 -8.26 -5.84
N THR A 44 0.25 -7.72 -5.53
CA THR A 44 1.48 -8.01 -6.29
C THR A 44 1.84 -9.51 -6.24
N GLY A 45 1.64 -10.18 -5.10
CA GLY A 45 1.82 -11.62 -5.00
C GLY A 45 0.86 -12.42 -5.91
N GLN A 46 -0.38 -11.95 -6.10
CA GLN A 46 -1.31 -12.58 -7.05
C GLN A 46 -0.83 -12.44 -8.51
N PHE A 47 -0.23 -11.31 -8.87
CA PHE A 47 0.36 -11.12 -10.20
C PHE A 47 1.58 -12.02 -10.42
N GLU A 48 2.42 -12.23 -9.41
CA GLU A 48 3.54 -13.18 -9.49
C GLU A 48 3.06 -14.59 -9.80
N LEU A 49 2.02 -15.04 -9.08
CA LEU A 49 1.40 -16.34 -9.30
C LEU A 49 0.78 -16.44 -10.70
N ALA A 50 0.09 -15.40 -11.15
CA ALA A 50 -0.49 -15.33 -12.48
C ALA A 50 0.58 -15.42 -13.58
N ILE A 51 1.71 -14.71 -13.42
CA ILE A 51 2.87 -14.78 -14.35
C ILE A 51 3.45 -16.19 -14.38
N HIS A 52 3.62 -16.83 -13.22
CA HIS A 52 4.10 -18.21 -13.12
C HIS A 52 3.19 -19.17 -13.89
N HIS A 53 1.87 -19.06 -13.72
CA HIS A 53 0.91 -19.87 -14.47
C HIS A 53 0.90 -19.55 -15.96
N ALA A 54 1.04 -18.28 -16.34
CA ALA A 54 1.11 -17.87 -17.74
C ALA A 54 2.31 -18.53 -18.43
N ARG A 55 3.51 -18.51 -17.83
CA ARG A 55 4.69 -19.19 -18.41
C ARG A 55 4.48 -20.69 -18.60
N ALA A 56 3.76 -21.34 -17.68
CA ALA A 56 3.41 -22.75 -17.84
C ALA A 56 2.47 -22.98 -19.05
N ILE A 57 1.55 -22.04 -19.33
CA ILE A 57 0.66 -22.08 -20.49
C ILE A 57 1.42 -21.79 -21.79
N GLU A 58 2.31 -20.79 -21.79
CA GLU A 58 3.13 -20.38 -22.93
C GLU A 58 3.82 -21.58 -23.60
N SER A 59 4.44 -22.45 -22.79
CA SER A 59 5.13 -23.66 -23.26
C SER A 59 4.24 -24.64 -24.06
N ARG A 60 2.93 -24.55 -23.90
CA ARG A 60 1.93 -25.43 -24.54
C ARG A 60 1.32 -24.83 -25.80
N ILE A 61 1.54 -23.55 -26.07
CA ILE A 61 1.03 -22.87 -27.26
C ILE A 61 1.82 -23.37 -28.46
N ARG A 62 1.19 -24.03 -29.43
CA ARG A 62 1.91 -24.63 -30.59
C ARG A 62 2.25 -23.59 -31.65
N ASP A 63 1.34 -22.66 -31.88
CA ASP A 63 1.53 -21.57 -32.83
C ASP A 63 2.66 -20.64 -32.37
N ILE A 64 3.65 -20.42 -33.24
CA ILE A 64 4.87 -19.70 -32.88
C ILE A 64 4.57 -18.21 -32.67
N GLU A 65 3.74 -17.63 -33.53
CA GLU A 65 3.41 -16.21 -33.47
C GLU A 65 2.58 -15.90 -32.22
N ALA A 66 1.54 -16.69 -31.95
CA ALA A 66 0.73 -16.58 -30.76
C ALA A 66 1.56 -16.81 -29.48
N ARG A 67 2.52 -17.76 -29.52
CA ARG A 67 3.43 -17.99 -28.38
C ARG A 67 4.28 -16.75 -28.12
N GLN A 68 4.85 -16.13 -29.16
CA GLN A 68 5.66 -14.93 -29.03
C GLN A 68 4.83 -13.76 -28.48
N GLN A 69 3.65 -13.49 -29.04
CA GLN A 69 2.76 -12.43 -28.55
C GLN A 69 2.38 -12.64 -27.08
N PHE A 70 2.17 -13.90 -26.67
CA PHE A 70 1.88 -14.25 -25.30
C PHE A 70 3.10 -14.04 -24.38
N ALA A 71 4.29 -14.43 -24.82
CA ALA A 71 5.54 -14.21 -24.11
C ALA A 71 5.82 -12.71 -23.90
N ASP A 72 5.63 -11.88 -24.94
CA ASP A 72 5.78 -10.42 -24.87
C ASP A 72 4.82 -9.82 -23.83
N ARG A 73 3.59 -10.36 -23.73
CA ARG A 73 2.62 -9.91 -22.73
C ARG A 73 3.04 -10.28 -21.32
N ILE A 74 3.56 -11.49 -21.11
CA ILE A 74 4.12 -11.93 -19.82
C ILE A 74 5.26 -10.99 -19.41
N GLU A 75 6.18 -10.69 -20.33
CA GLU A 75 7.32 -9.82 -20.06
C GLU A 75 6.88 -8.40 -19.69
N LEU A 76 5.91 -7.84 -20.44
CA LEU A 76 5.34 -6.53 -20.11
C LEU A 76 4.70 -6.54 -18.71
N THR A 77 3.93 -7.57 -18.36
CA THR A 77 3.32 -7.69 -17.03
C THR A 77 4.38 -7.80 -15.93
N GLN A 78 5.47 -8.53 -16.16
CA GLN A 78 6.60 -8.61 -15.23
C GLN A 78 7.24 -7.24 -14.99
N ARG A 79 7.49 -6.46 -16.05
CA ARG A 79 8.04 -5.09 -15.92
C ARG A 79 7.09 -4.15 -15.16
N LEU A 80 5.78 -4.24 -15.42
CA LEU A 80 4.78 -3.45 -14.69
C LEU A 80 4.71 -3.82 -13.21
N LEU A 81 4.88 -5.11 -12.89
CA LEU A 81 4.95 -5.59 -11.52
C LEU A 81 6.19 -5.06 -10.78
N GLU A 82 7.35 -4.99 -11.44
CA GLU A 82 8.56 -4.38 -10.88
C GLU A 82 8.34 -2.89 -10.57
N ILE A 83 7.72 -2.15 -11.49
CA ILE A 83 7.35 -0.74 -11.26
C ILE A 83 6.36 -0.62 -10.09
N ALA A 84 5.38 -1.52 -9.99
CA ALA A 84 4.42 -1.52 -8.90
C ALA A 84 5.12 -1.72 -7.54
N ARG A 85 6.03 -2.69 -7.45
CA ARG A 85 6.84 -2.92 -6.23
C ARG A 85 7.66 -1.69 -5.85
N LEU A 86 8.30 -1.02 -6.82
CA LEU A 86 9.03 0.23 -6.55
C LEU A 86 8.11 1.33 -6.01
N LYS A 87 6.90 1.47 -6.56
CA LYS A 87 5.93 2.46 -6.06
C LYS A 87 5.42 2.13 -4.65
N ILE A 88 5.20 0.85 -4.34
CA ILE A 88 4.77 0.40 -3.01
C ILE A 88 5.84 0.68 -1.95
N LEU A 89 7.12 0.56 -2.28
CA LEU A 89 8.23 0.91 -1.39
C LEU A 89 8.31 2.41 -1.07
N LEU A 90 7.70 3.26 -1.90
CA LEU A 90 7.67 4.72 -1.73
C LEU A 90 6.41 5.23 -1.02
N LEU A 91 5.39 4.37 -0.84
CA LEU A 91 4.27 4.59 0.10
C LEU A 91 4.76 4.32 1.51
#